data_AF-A3DPL9-F1
#
_entry.id   AF-A3DPL9-F1
#
_cell.length_a   1.000
_cell.length_b   1.000
_cell.length_c   1.000
_cell.angle_alpha   90.00
_cell.angle_beta   90.00
_cell.angle_gamma   90.00
#
_symmetry.space_group_name_H-M   'P 1'
#
loop_
_entity.id
_entity.type
_entity.pdbx_description
1 polymer ?
#
loop_
_entity_poly.entity_id
_entity_poly.type
_entity_poly.pdbx_seq_one_letter_code
_entity_poly.pdbx_strand_id
1 'polypeptide(L)'
;MISEETIIKLLIIDKLIHRQEYVLRELAWEIGVQPDLLERIADDMSKNYLLNIEKGKIIWNPADNPSTLKPWGWLLIHKPLLGSTQEAAKGASPWSVIVAEYMLAGRGRHGKKWYSNLGGLWATFKILTNAQTASMAPIIIPIILVRIFRKSYDVEASIKWPNDIIIDNKKIAGILIEGEAFRDQILLYVGIGVNINNDPPLPDTISLKNILNKLTPRNRFLSLLIGWMSRMEKLSLEPEKIRENYMEYLETLNRKVLVKTLQGELIGKAVDVRDTGELIVEVGRGEKKVLDPTLTFELRHID
;
A
#
# COMPACT_ATOMS: atom_id res chain seq x y z
N MET A 1 -6.34 3.65 -21.68
CA MET A 1 -7.63 4.30 -21.37
C MET A 1 -8.34 3.50 -20.30
N ILE A 2 -9.10 4.15 -19.42
CA ILE A 2 -10.02 3.45 -18.50
C ILE A 2 -11.17 2.87 -19.35
N SER A 3 -11.60 1.63 -19.08
CA SER A 3 -12.77 1.05 -19.75
C SER A 3 -14.07 1.73 -19.31
N GLU A 4 -15.07 1.75 -20.19
CA GLU A 4 -16.41 2.24 -19.86
C GLU A 4 -16.97 1.57 -18.59
N GLU A 5 -16.81 0.26 -18.47
CA GLU A 5 -17.24 -0.49 -17.28
C GLU A 5 -16.55 0.01 -16.00
N THR A 6 -15.24 0.30 -16.06
CA THR A 6 -14.52 0.86 -14.90
C THR A 6 -15.01 2.26 -14.55
N ILE A 7 -15.37 3.07 -15.55
CA ILE A 7 -15.96 4.40 -15.31
C ILE A 7 -17.29 4.26 -14.56
N ILE A 8 -18.17 3.34 -14.99
CA ILE A 8 -19.45 3.11 -14.33
C ILE A 8 -19.23 2.64 -12.88
N LYS A 9 -18.29 1.70 -12.65
CA LYS A 9 -17.91 1.26 -11.29
C LYS A 9 -17.47 2.43 -10.41
N LEU A 10 -16.65 3.34 -10.95
CA LEU A 10 -16.19 4.53 -10.23
C LEU A 10 -17.32 5.51 -9.92
N LEU A 11 -18.29 5.69 -10.83
CA LEU A 11 -19.48 6.52 -10.59
C LEU A 11 -20.37 5.92 -9.50
N ILE A 12 -20.55 4.59 -9.48
CA ILE A 12 -21.26 3.89 -8.40
C ILE A 12 -20.56 4.15 -7.05
N ILE A 13 -19.23 4.02 -7.00
CA ILE A 13 -18.46 4.25 -5.77
C ILE A 13 -18.55 5.72 -5.32
N ASP A 14 -18.44 6.68 -6.23
CA ASP A 14 -18.56 8.11 -5.92
C ASP A 14 -19.88 8.43 -5.20
N LYS A 15 -20.98 7.85 -5.67
CA LYS A 15 -22.29 7.97 -5.01
C LYS A 15 -22.30 7.29 -3.64
N LEU A 16 -21.76 6.07 -3.53
CA LEU A 16 -21.74 5.29 -2.30
C LEU A 16 -20.78 5.83 -1.22
N ILE A 17 -19.79 6.64 -1.59
CA ILE A 17 -18.90 7.35 -0.67
C ILE A 17 -19.70 8.30 0.25
N HIS A 18 -20.75 8.92 -0.28
CA HIS A 18 -21.55 9.92 0.42
C HIS A 18 -22.81 9.34 1.08
N ARG A 19 -23.33 8.22 0.57
CA ARG A 19 -24.53 7.54 1.08
C ARG A 19 -24.34 6.04 0.98
N GLN A 20 -24.41 5.33 2.10
CA GLN A 20 -24.06 3.90 2.19
C GLN A 20 -25.00 2.97 1.39
N GLU A 21 -26.21 3.43 1.09
CA GLU A 21 -27.27 2.64 0.45
C GLU A 21 -27.98 3.46 -0.63
N TYR A 22 -28.22 2.86 -1.79
CA TYR A 22 -29.07 3.41 -2.85
C TYR A 22 -30.09 2.39 -3.34
N VAL A 23 -31.24 2.90 -3.80
CA VAL A 23 -32.12 2.13 -4.68
C VAL A 23 -31.45 2.05 -6.06
N LEU A 24 -31.34 0.84 -6.64
CA LEU A 24 -30.61 0.62 -7.90
C LEU A 24 -31.14 1.48 -9.05
N ARG A 25 -32.47 1.63 -9.15
CA ARG A 25 -33.11 2.46 -10.21
C ARG A 25 -32.78 3.95 -10.07
N GLU A 26 -32.77 4.46 -8.83
CA GLU A 26 -32.38 5.84 -8.51
C GLU A 26 -30.93 6.06 -8.90
N LEU A 27 -30.04 5.16 -8.47
CA LEU A 27 -28.62 5.23 -8.79
C LEU A 27 -28.35 5.16 -10.30
N ALA A 28 -29.05 4.26 -11.01
CA ALA A 28 -28.91 4.10 -12.46
C ALA A 28 -29.30 5.38 -13.21
N TRP A 29 -30.39 6.02 -12.79
CA TRP A 29 -30.81 7.31 -13.32
C TRP A 29 -29.79 8.41 -13.03
N GLU A 30 -29.27 8.49 -11.79
CA GLU A 30 -28.29 9.50 -11.40
C GLU A 30 -26.96 9.41 -12.16
N ILE A 31 -26.49 8.20 -12.46
CA ILE A 31 -25.23 8.00 -13.21
C ILE A 31 -25.44 7.88 -14.73
N GLY A 32 -26.70 7.88 -15.19
CA GLY A 32 -27.05 7.87 -16.61
C GLY A 32 -26.88 6.53 -17.32
N VAL A 33 -27.14 5.40 -16.65
CA VAL A 33 -27.04 4.05 -17.24
C VAL A 33 -28.36 3.28 -17.14
N GLN A 34 -28.50 2.21 -17.92
CA GLN A 34 -29.66 1.32 -17.82
C GLN A 34 -29.64 0.56 -16.48
N PRO A 35 -30.79 0.37 -15.79
CA PRO A 35 -30.86 -0.34 -14.52
C PRO A 35 -30.26 -1.75 -14.56
N ASP A 36 -30.55 -2.53 -15.61
CA ASP A 36 -30.04 -3.91 -15.76
C ASP A 36 -28.50 -3.94 -15.92
N LEU A 37 -27.94 -2.94 -16.60
CA LEU A 37 -26.49 -2.78 -16.73
C LEU A 37 -25.86 -2.45 -15.38
N LEU A 38 -26.47 -1.54 -14.61
CA LEU A 38 -26.00 -1.19 -13.28
C LEU A 38 -26.01 -2.38 -12.35
N GLU A 39 -27.10 -3.14 -12.33
CA GLU A 39 -27.24 -4.33 -11.48
C GLU A 39 -26.17 -5.37 -11.80
N ARG A 40 -25.92 -5.64 -13.08
CA ARG A 40 -24.82 -6.53 -13.52
C ARG A 40 -23.45 -6.02 -13.08
N ILE A 41 -23.19 -4.72 -13.20
CA ILE A 41 -21.91 -4.12 -12.79
C ILE A 41 -21.76 -4.16 -11.27
N ALA A 42 -22.82 -3.89 -10.52
CA ALA A 42 -22.83 -3.99 -9.07
C ALA A 42 -22.55 -5.42 -8.61
N ASP A 43 -23.18 -6.42 -9.24
CA ASP A 43 -22.93 -7.83 -8.96
C ASP A 43 -21.46 -8.20 -9.22
N ASP A 44 -20.87 -7.72 -10.32
CA ASP A 44 -19.44 -7.92 -10.57
C ASP A 44 -18.55 -7.22 -9.52
N MET A 45 -18.90 -6.00 -9.11
CA MET A 45 -18.19 -5.28 -8.03
C MET A 45 -18.24 -6.04 -6.70
N SER A 46 -19.31 -6.79 -6.41
CA SER A 46 -19.44 -7.59 -5.18
C SER A 46 -18.36 -8.66 -5.03
N LYS A 47 -17.64 -9.02 -6.10
CA LYS A 47 -16.48 -9.93 -6.07
C LYS A 47 -15.21 -9.31 -5.46
N ASN A 48 -15.17 -7.99 -5.36
CA ASN A 48 -14.01 -7.20 -4.93
C ASN A 48 -14.32 -6.20 -3.81
N TYR A 49 -15.60 -5.95 -3.53
CA TYR A 49 -16.09 -5.06 -2.48
C TYR A 49 -17.12 -5.78 -1.64
N LEU A 50 -17.21 -5.44 -0.35
CA LEU A 50 -18.28 -5.93 0.51
C LEU A 50 -19.58 -5.16 0.22
N LEU A 51 -20.14 -5.40 -0.96
CA LEU A 51 -21.42 -4.87 -1.42
C LEU A 51 -22.51 -5.94 -1.22
N ASN A 52 -23.64 -5.53 -0.67
CA ASN A 52 -24.85 -6.35 -0.67
C ASN A 52 -25.86 -5.78 -1.67
N ILE A 53 -26.42 -6.65 -2.51
CA ILE A 53 -27.38 -6.28 -3.55
C ILE A 53 -28.62 -7.13 -3.33
N GLU A 54 -29.62 -6.54 -2.67
CA GLU A 54 -30.84 -7.23 -2.29
C GLU A 54 -32.05 -6.32 -2.49
N LYS A 55 -33.17 -6.89 -2.93
CA LYS A 55 -34.48 -6.21 -3.03
C LYS A 55 -34.42 -4.88 -3.81
N GLY A 56 -33.63 -4.83 -4.88
CA GLY A 56 -33.49 -3.65 -5.73
C GLY A 56 -32.65 -2.53 -5.12
N LYS A 57 -31.81 -2.84 -4.13
CA LYS A 57 -30.91 -1.88 -3.46
C LYS A 57 -29.47 -2.37 -3.50
N ILE A 58 -28.54 -1.42 -3.45
CA ILE A 58 -27.12 -1.65 -3.22
C ILE A 58 -26.71 -1.02 -1.90
N ILE A 59 -26.03 -1.79 -1.05
CA ILE A 59 -25.53 -1.36 0.25
C ILE A 59 -24.04 -1.64 0.31
N TRP A 60 -23.23 -0.63 0.58
CA TRP A 60 -21.80 -0.82 0.83
C TRP A 60 -21.52 -0.97 2.32
N ASN A 61 -20.95 -2.11 2.71
CA ASN A 61 -20.61 -2.37 4.10
C ASN A 61 -19.71 -1.26 4.67
N PRO A 62 -20.10 -0.58 5.77
CA PRO A 62 -19.32 0.49 6.35
C PRO A 62 -17.91 0.08 6.77
N ALA A 63 -17.67 -1.18 7.11
CA ALA A 63 -16.33 -1.67 7.46
C ALA A 63 -15.38 -1.79 6.25
N ASP A 64 -15.92 -1.69 5.02
CA ASP A 64 -15.14 -1.76 3.78
C ASP A 64 -14.97 -0.41 3.08
N ASN A 65 -15.83 0.56 3.40
CA ASN A 65 -15.84 1.90 2.80
C ASN A 65 -14.91 2.87 3.58
N PRO A 66 -13.77 3.31 3.03
CA PRO A 66 -12.84 4.22 3.71
C PRO A 66 -13.47 5.52 4.23
N SER A 67 -14.52 6.03 3.58
CA SER A 67 -15.18 7.30 3.97
C SER A 67 -15.84 7.25 5.35
N THR A 68 -16.20 6.06 5.82
CA THR A 68 -16.87 5.86 7.12
C THR A 68 -15.88 5.87 8.29
N LEU A 69 -14.58 5.67 8.03
CA LEU A 69 -13.56 5.67 9.05
C LEU A 69 -13.25 7.12 9.48
N LYS A 70 -13.33 7.38 10.78
CA LYS A 70 -13.00 8.67 11.41
C LYS A 70 -11.82 8.50 12.38
N PRO A 71 -10.58 8.43 11.86
CA PRO A 71 -9.42 8.20 12.69
C PRO A 71 -9.08 9.44 13.53
N TRP A 72 -8.95 9.27 14.84
CA TRP A 72 -8.57 10.37 15.73
C TRP A 72 -7.17 10.90 15.39
N GLY A 73 -7.02 12.22 15.29
CA GLY A 73 -5.75 12.87 14.96
C GLY A 73 -5.37 12.82 13.47
N TRP A 74 -6.22 12.27 12.60
CA TRP A 74 -5.95 12.15 11.16
C TRP A 74 -7.09 12.70 10.32
N LEU A 75 -6.74 13.46 9.27
CA LEU A 75 -7.67 13.82 8.22
C LEU A 75 -7.70 12.71 7.16
N LEU A 76 -8.80 11.95 7.07
CA LEU A 76 -8.99 10.97 6.01
C LEU A 76 -9.69 11.60 4.80
N ILE A 77 -9.04 11.54 3.64
CA ILE A 77 -9.57 12.01 2.36
C ILE A 77 -9.75 10.78 1.46
N HIS A 78 -10.99 10.43 1.15
CA HIS A 78 -11.32 9.32 0.25
C HIS A 78 -11.81 9.85 -1.10
N LYS A 79 -11.24 9.34 -2.19
CA LYS A 79 -11.59 9.72 -3.57
C LYS A 79 -11.80 8.49 -4.44
N PRO A 80 -12.82 8.44 -5.31
CA PRO A 80 -13.00 7.32 -6.22
C PRO A 80 -11.85 7.27 -7.26
N LEU A 81 -11.44 8.42 -7.80
CA LEU A 81 -10.44 8.50 -8.86
C LEU A 81 -9.43 9.61 -8.57
N LEU A 82 -8.14 9.31 -8.70
CA LEU A 82 -7.05 10.29 -8.64
C LEU A 82 -6.01 10.03 -9.74
N GLY A 83 -5.15 11.03 -9.99
CA GLY A 83 -3.90 10.82 -10.70
C GLY A 83 -2.99 9.87 -9.92
N SER A 84 -2.63 10.27 -8.70
CA SER A 84 -1.87 9.48 -7.72
C SER A 84 -2.21 9.98 -6.32
N THR A 85 -2.31 9.10 -5.33
CA THR A 85 -2.45 9.50 -3.91
C THR A 85 -1.24 10.29 -3.43
N GLN A 86 -0.05 10.01 -3.97
CA GLN A 86 1.20 10.67 -3.62
C GLN A 86 1.18 12.18 -3.96
N GLU A 87 0.71 12.53 -5.15
CA GLU A 87 0.58 13.94 -5.56
C GLU A 87 -0.55 14.65 -4.82
N ALA A 88 -1.69 13.96 -4.64
CA ALA A 88 -2.80 14.52 -3.89
C ALA A 88 -2.41 14.83 -2.43
N ALA A 89 -1.53 14.01 -1.83
CA ALA A 89 -1.04 14.23 -0.48
C ALA A 89 -0.21 15.51 -0.35
N LYS A 90 0.53 15.96 -1.38
CA LYS A 90 1.30 17.21 -1.34
C LYS A 90 0.45 18.42 -0.98
N GLY A 91 -0.78 18.48 -1.51
CA GLY A 91 -1.75 19.54 -1.21
C GLY A 91 -2.54 19.37 0.09
N ALA A 92 -2.39 18.25 0.81
CA ALA A 92 -3.10 18.00 2.07
C ALA A 92 -2.33 18.55 3.28
N SER A 93 -3.04 18.76 4.39
CA SER A 93 -2.41 19.10 5.67
C SER A 93 -1.57 17.93 6.22
N PRO A 94 -0.54 18.18 7.03
CA PRO A 94 0.12 17.11 7.79
C PRO A 94 -0.89 16.30 8.61
N TRP A 95 -0.56 15.03 8.87
CA TRP A 95 -1.45 14.06 9.51
C TRP A 95 -2.73 13.81 8.69
N SER A 96 -2.58 13.72 7.37
CA SER A 96 -3.64 13.30 6.46
C SER A 96 -3.34 11.92 5.87
N VAL A 97 -4.39 11.15 5.60
CA VAL A 97 -4.31 9.93 4.79
C VAL A 97 -5.24 10.06 3.60
N ILE A 98 -4.67 9.96 2.40
CA ILE A 98 -5.40 10.05 1.14
C ILE A 98 -5.59 8.63 0.65
N VAL A 99 -6.84 8.21 0.45
CA VAL A 99 -7.20 6.90 -0.09
C VAL A 99 -7.87 7.09 -1.45
N ALA A 100 -7.46 6.30 -2.43
CA ALA A 100 -8.10 6.24 -3.74
C ALA A 100 -8.65 4.83 -4.02
N GLU A 101 -9.73 4.75 -4.79
CA GLU A 101 -10.21 3.46 -5.34
C GLU A 101 -9.45 3.10 -6.61
N TYR A 102 -9.12 4.11 -7.43
CA TYR A 102 -8.34 3.94 -8.66
C TYR A 102 -7.37 5.11 -8.89
N MET A 103 -6.16 4.80 -9.36
CA MET A 103 -5.14 5.80 -9.74
C MET A 103 -4.80 5.69 -11.24
N LEU A 104 -4.94 6.80 -11.96
CA LEU A 104 -4.57 6.91 -13.38
C LEU A 104 -3.06 6.76 -13.62
N ALA A 105 -2.28 7.30 -12.70
CA ALA A 105 -0.83 7.43 -12.76
C ALA A 105 -0.20 6.96 -11.43
N GLY A 106 -0.66 5.82 -10.91
CA GLY A 106 -0.05 5.17 -9.75
C GLY A 106 1.44 4.93 -9.97
N ARG A 107 2.28 5.34 -9.01
CA ARG A 107 3.74 5.26 -9.11
C ARG A 107 4.32 4.32 -8.05
N GLY A 108 5.27 3.52 -8.49
CA GLY A 108 6.28 2.89 -7.65
C GLY A 108 7.62 3.61 -7.81
N ARG A 109 8.67 3.01 -7.25
CA ARG A 109 10.03 3.54 -7.35
C ARG A 109 10.52 3.60 -8.79
N HIS A 110 11.41 4.56 -9.07
CA HIS A 110 12.07 4.69 -10.39
C HIS A 110 11.10 4.80 -11.56
N GLY A 111 9.95 5.44 -11.34
CA GLY A 111 8.92 5.62 -12.36
C GLY A 111 8.16 4.35 -12.75
N LYS A 112 8.40 3.20 -12.09
CA LYS A 112 7.64 1.98 -12.35
C LYS A 112 6.15 2.23 -12.06
N LYS A 113 5.28 1.71 -12.92
CA LYS A 113 3.84 1.84 -12.74
C LYS A 113 3.34 0.99 -11.56
N TRP A 114 2.50 1.58 -10.72
CA TRP A 114 1.68 0.83 -9.75
C TRP A 114 0.28 0.62 -10.33
N TYR A 115 -0.14 -0.64 -10.46
CA TYR A 115 -1.48 -0.99 -10.91
C TYR A 115 -2.44 -0.95 -9.71
N SER A 116 -3.48 -0.13 -9.81
CA SER A 116 -4.44 0.16 -8.73
C SER A 116 -5.84 -0.34 -9.09
N ASN A 117 -5.94 -1.64 -9.38
CA ASN A 117 -7.23 -2.26 -9.67
C ASN A 117 -8.21 -2.06 -8.50
N LEU A 118 -9.51 -1.95 -8.80
CA LEU A 118 -10.55 -1.75 -7.80
C LEU A 118 -10.54 -2.86 -6.73
N GLY A 119 -10.83 -2.50 -5.47
CA GLY A 119 -10.84 -3.42 -4.31
C GLY A 119 -9.51 -3.52 -3.54
N GLY A 120 -8.44 -2.88 -4.00
CA GLY A 120 -7.21 -2.74 -3.21
C GLY A 120 -7.28 -1.60 -2.20
N LEU A 121 -6.19 -1.42 -1.44
CA LEU A 121 -6.00 -0.26 -0.57
C LEU A 121 -4.83 0.56 -1.09
N TRP A 122 -5.14 1.70 -1.69
CA TRP A 122 -4.17 2.64 -2.25
C TRP A 122 -4.17 3.89 -1.40
N ALA A 123 -3.18 4.02 -0.51
CA ALA A 123 -3.15 5.09 0.48
C ALA A 123 -1.81 5.83 0.48
N THR A 124 -1.83 7.15 0.66
CA THR A 124 -0.63 7.92 1.03
C THR A 124 -0.87 8.62 2.34
N PHE A 125 0.04 8.42 3.30
CA PHE A 125 0.07 9.11 4.58
C PHE A 125 1.02 10.30 4.50
N LYS A 126 0.54 11.50 4.84
CA LYS A 126 1.37 12.69 5.03
C LYS A 126 1.67 12.86 6.51
N ILE A 127 2.92 12.70 6.91
CA ILE A 127 3.34 12.69 8.31
C ILE A 127 4.39 13.77 8.53
N LEU A 128 4.23 14.58 9.57
CA LEU A 128 5.26 15.53 10.01
C LEU A 128 6.00 14.93 11.19
N THR A 129 7.31 14.79 11.08
CA THR A 129 8.13 14.10 12.09
C THR A 129 9.56 14.63 12.16
N ASN A 130 10.32 14.23 13.17
CA ASN A 130 11.73 14.57 13.30
C ASN A 130 12.64 13.79 12.31
N ALA A 131 13.87 14.27 12.12
CA ALA A 131 14.81 13.70 11.16
C ALA A 131 15.19 12.24 11.46
N GLN A 132 15.29 11.86 12.74
CA GLN A 132 15.60 10.48 13.15
C GLN A 132 14.48 9.51 12.73
N THR A 133 13.23 9.87 12.99
CA THR A 133 12.08 9.05 12.60
C THR A 133 11.99 8.94 11.08
N ALA A 134 12.25 10.04 10.38
CA ALA A 134 12.26 10.07 8.93
C ALA A 134 13.33 9.15 8.31
N SER A 135 14.55 9.15 8.86
CA SER A 135 15.63 8.28 8.36
C SER A 135 15.36 6.80 8.61
N MET A 136 14.61 6.46 9.66
CA MET A 136 14.23 5.08 9.99
C MET A 136 12.92 4.61 9.31
N ALA A 137 12.17 5.50 8.67
CA ALA A 137 10.93 5.15 7.99
C ALA A 137 11.06 3.96 7.00
N PRO A 138 12.16 3.82 6.22
CA PRO A 138 12.37 2.68 5.33
C PRO A 138 12.40 1.31 6.01
N ILE A 139 12.71 1.23 7.31
CA ILE A 139 12.68 -0.03 8.07
C ILE A 139 11.45 -0.16 8.96
N ILE A 140 10.96 0.94 9.54
CA ILE A 140 9.77 0.94 10.42
C ILE A 140 8.51 0.53 9.63
N ILE A 141 8.29 1.11 8.45
CA ILE A 141 7.03 0.93 7.71
C ILE A 141 6.86 -0.51 7.19
N PRO A 142 7.87 -1.18 6.61
CA PRO A 142 7.78 -2.59 6.27
C PRO A 142 7.46 -3.49 7.48
N ILE A 143 8.07 -3.24 8.64
CA ILE A 143 7.78 -3.98 9.88
C ILE A 143 6.32 -3.82 10.29
N ILE A 144 5.76 -2.60 10.20
CA ILE A 144 4.35 -2.35 10.49
C ILE A 144 3.47 -3.23 9.61
N LEU A 145 3.74 -3.28 8.30
CA LEU A 145 2.96 -4.11 7.37
C LEU A 145 3.08 -5.60 7.68
N VAL A 146 4.30 -6.11 7.89
CA VAL A 146 4.51 -7.52 8.27
C VAL A 146 3.76 -7.85 9.56
N ARG A 147 3.84 -6.99 10.58
CA ARG A 147 3.12 -7.20 11.84
C ARG A 147 1.61 -7.20 11.65
N ILE A 148 1.06 -6.35 10.78
CA ILE A 148 -0.37 -6.36 10.46
C ILE A 148 -0.75 -7.70 9.81
N PHE A 149 -0.02 -8.16 8.80
CA PHE A 149 -0.30 -9.44 8.15
C PHE A 149 -0.20 -10.62 9.12
N ARG A 150 0.92 -10.74 9.85
CA ARG A 150 1.13 -11.86 10.77
C ARG A 150 0.16 -11.84 11.94
N LYS A 151 0.04 -10.71 12.66
CA LYS A 151 -0.72 -10.66 13.93
C LYS A 151 -2.23 -10.49 13.75
N SER A 152 -2.66 -9.79 12.71
CA SER A 152 -4.09 -9.45 12.55
C SER A 152 -4.82 -10.33 11.54
N TYR A 153 -4.07 -11.01 10.66
CA TYR A 153 -4.62 -11.85 9.60
C TYR A 153 -4.05 -13.28 9.59
N ASP A 154 -3.08 -13.60 10.45
CA ASP A 154 -2.43 -14.92 10.51
C ASP A 154 -1.79 -15.31 9.18
N VAL A 155 -1.12 -14.35 8.55
CA VAL A 155 -0.47 -14.51 7.24
C VAL A 155 1.02 -14.24 7.36
N GLU A 156 1.83 -15.26 7.03
CA GLU A 156 3.29 -15.20 7.06
C GLU A 156 3.86 -14.32 5.93
N ALA A 157 3.88 -13.01 6.19
CA ALA A 157 4.48 -12.01 5.32
C ALA A 157 5.96 -11.81 5.64
N SER A 158 6.75 -11.48 4.62
CA SER A 158 8.16 -11.11 4.75
C SER A 158 8.48 -9.85 3.94
N ILE A 159 9.61 -9.23 4.25
CA ILE A 159 10.12 -8.05 3.56
C ILE A 159 11.06 -8.53 2.46
N LYS A 160 10.78 -8.10 1.23
CA LYS A 160 11.74 -8.17 0.13
C LYS A 160 12.37 -6.79 -0.04
N TRP A 161 13.67 -6.71 0.16
CA TRP A 161 14.39 -5.46 0.04
C TRP A 161 14.23 -4.92 -1.40
N PRO A 162 14.00 -3.61 -1.59
CA PRO A 162 14.06 -2.55 -0.57
C PRO A 162 12.74 -2.13 0.07
N ASN A 163 11.58 -2.50 -0.48
CA ASN A 163 10.32 -1.82 -0.15
C ASN A 163 9.06 -2.64 -0.43
N ASP A 164 9.21 -3.94 -0.68
CA ASP A 164 8.10 -4.82 -1.05
C ASP A 164 7.78 -5.77 0.09
N ILE A 165 6.50 -6.04 0.30
CA ILE A 165 6.03 -7.10 1.20
C ILE A 165 5.59 -8.27 0.34
N ILE A 166 6.09 -9.45 0.68
CA ILE A 166 5.86 -10.69 -0.07
C ILE A 166 5.28 -11.78 0.83
N ILE A 167 4.53 -12.69 0.21
CA ILE A 167 4.00 -13.93 0.77
C ILE A 167 4.23 -14.99 -0.29
N ASP A 168 4.90 -16.09 0.06
CA ASP A 168 5.28 -17.17 -0.87
C ASP A 168 5.92 -16.63 -2.17
N ASN A 169 6.87 -15.70 -2.04
CA ASN A 169 7.55 -14.99 -3.13
C ASN A 169 6.67 -14.09 -4.03
N LYS A 170 5.36 -14.00 -3.76
CA LYS A 170 4.43 -13.11 -4.46
C LYS A 170 4.27 -11.80 -3.71
N LYS A 171 4.28 -10.69 -4.43
CA LYS A 171 4.11 -9.35 -3.87
C LYS A 171 2.66 -9.09 -3.47
N ILE A 172 2.45 -8.72 -2.21
CA ILE A 172 1.15 -8.30 -1.68
C ILE A 172 1.07 -6.79 -1.43
N ALA A 173 2.20 -6.16 -1.08
CA ALA A 173 2.24 -4.71 -0.86
C ALA A 173 3.54 -4.08 -1.37
N GLY A 174 3.48 -2.79 -1.64
CA GLY A 174 4.63 -1.97 -2.00
C GLY A 174 4.58 -0.62 -1.28
N ILE A 175 5.76 -0.13 -0.93
CA ILE A 175 5.94 1.09 -0.13
C ILE A 175 6.74 2.09 -0.96
N LEU A 176 6.29 3.33 -1.01
CA LEU A 176 7.00 4.46 -1.60
C LEU A 176 7.10 5.56 -0.55
N ILE A 177 8.31 5.92 -0.16
CA ILE A 177 8.56 6.99 0.81
C ILE A 177 9.26 8.12 0.07
N GLU A 178 8.67 9.30 0.14
CA GLU A 178 9.28 10.55 -0.29
C GLU A 178 9.30 11.50 0.91
N GLY A 179 10.30 12.37 0.98
CA GLY A 179 10.45 13.32 2.08
C GLY A 179 10.80 14.71 1.57
N GLU A 180 10.31 15.73 2.27
CA GLU A 180 10.71 17.12 2.07
C GLU A 180 11.05 17.78 3.40
N ALA A 181 12.05 18.65 3.39
CA ALA A 181 12.39 19.46 4.55
C ALA A 181 11.26 20.46 4.83
N PHE A 182 10.83 20.56 6.08
CA PHE A 182 9.79 21.49 6.51
C PHE A 182 10.21 22.13 7.83
N ARG A 183 10.80 23.34 7.74
CA ARG A 183 11.42 24.02 8.90
C ARG A 183 12.49 23.13 9.53
N ASP A 184 12.37 22.84 10.82
CA ASP A 184 13.23 21.95 11.63
C ASP A 184 12.76 20.48 11.63
N GLN A 185 11.70 20.17 10.88
CA GLN A 185 11.09 18.85 10.78
C GLN A 185 11.13 18.33 9.34
N ILE A 186 10.69 17.08 9.16
CA ILE A 186 10.57 16.41 7.87
C ILE A 186 9.10 16.07 7.62
N LEU A 187 8.60 16.44 6.44
CA LEU A 187 7.34 15.94 5.91
C LEU A 187 7.60 14.67 5.11
N LEU A 188 7.02 13.57 5.55
CA LEU A 188 7.03 12.29 4.85
C LEU A 188 5.72 12.09 4.08
N TYR A 189 5.85 11.60 2.86
CA TYR A 189 4.77 11.10 2.02
C TYR A 189 4.95 9.59 1.86
N VAL A 190 4.22 8.83 2.67
CA VAL A 190 4.32 7.37 2.73
C VAL A 190 3.18 6.77 1.91
N GLY A 191 3.45 6.49 0.64
CA GLY A 191 2.58 5.74 -0.26
C GLY A 191 2.64 4.25 0.05
N ILE A 192 1.48 3.65 0.32
CA ILE A 192 1.32 2.22 0.58
C ILE A 192 0.23 1.71 -0.35
N GLY A 193 0.62 0.78 -1.22
CA GLY A 193 -0.33 -0.02 -1.99
C GLY A 193 -0.41 -1.43 -1.44
N VAL A 194 -1.61 -1.87 -1.03
CA VAL A 194 -1.86 -3.22 -0.55
C VAL A 194 -2.92 -3.90 -1.40
N ASN A 195 -2.59 -5.07 -1.93
CA ASN A 195 -3.57 -5.92 -2.60
C ASN A 195 -4.48 -6.59 -1.56
N ILE A 196 -5.67 -6.04 -1.33
CA ILE A 196 -6.62 -6.58 -0.35
C ILE A 196 -7.65 -7.47 -1.05
N ASN A 197 -8.63 -6.86 -1.73
CA ASN A 197 -9.71 -7.60 -2.38
C ASN A 197 -9.63 -7.56 -3.90
N ASN A 198 -8.70 -6.80 -4.48
CA ASN A 198 -8.52 -6.72 -5.92
C ASN A 198 -7.95 -8.01 -6.51
N ASP A 199 -8.08 -8.13 -7.82
CA ASP A 199 -7.36 -9.08 -8.66
C ASP A 199 -6.13 -8.36 -9.24
N PRO A 200 -4.92 -8.54 -8.67
CA PRO A 200 -3.75 -7.83 -9.13
C PRO A 200 -3.28 -8.37 -10.50
N PRO A 201 -2.89 -7.52 -11.45
CA PRO A 201 -2.73 -7.93 -12.84
C PRO A 201 -1.38 -8.57 -13.18
N LEU A 202 -0.46 -8.68 -12.22
CA LEU A 202 0.90 -9.18 -12.46
C LEU A 202 1.04 -10.62 -11.96
N PRO A 203 1.80 -11.50 -12.64
CA PRO A 203 1.89 -12.92 -12.29
C PRO A 203 2.49 -13.16 -10.88
N ASP A 204 3.45 -12.34 -10.47
CA ASP A 204 4.12 -12.45 -9.17
C ASP A 204 3.47 -11.57 -8.10
N THR A 205 2.15 -11.39 -8.18
CA THR A 205 1.37 -10.65 -7.18
C THR A 205 0.25 -11.50 -6.61
N ILE A 206 -0.12 -11.20 -5.36
CA ILE A 206 -1.20 -11.89 -4.65
C ILE A 206 -2.01 -10.87 -3.84
N SER A 207 -3.30 -11.13 -3.65
CA SER A 207 -4.15 -10.34 -2.76
C SER A 207 -4.53 -11.11 -1.51
N LEU A 208 -4.85 -10.37 -0.43
CA LEU A 208 -5.31 -10.95 0.82
C LEU A 208 -6.59 -11.80 0.65
N LYS A 209 -7.47 -11.40 -0.28
CA LYS A 209 -8.66 -12.17 -0.68
C LYS A 209 -8.30 -13.55 -1.20
N ASN A 210 -7.26 -13.67 -2.02
CA ASN A 210 -6.83 -14.98 -2.54
C ASN A 210 -6.25 -15.87 -1.42
N ILE A 211 -5.54 -15.27 -0.46
CA ILE A 211 -4.91 -16.00 0.64
C ILE A 211 -5.95 -16.49 1.64
N LEU A 212 -6.88 -15.62 2.03
CA LEU A 212 -7.91 -15.93 3.03
C LEU A 212 -9.16 -16.60 2.44
N ASN A 213 -9.22 -16.71 1.11
CA ASN A 213 -10.37 -17.19 0.34
C ASN A 213 -11.69 -16.49 0.71
N LYS A 214 -11.62 -15.19 1.06
CA LYS A 214 -12.78 -14.35 1.41
C LYS A 214 -12.44 -12.87 1.30
N LEU A 215 -13.46 -12.04 1.11
CA LEU A 215 -13.31 -10.60 1.18
C LEU A 215 -12.95 -10.14 2.59
N THR A 216 -12.06 -9.15 2.65
CA THR A 216 -11.59 -8.54 3.89
C THR A 216 -12.05 -7.09 3.98
N PRO A 217 -12.67 -6.65 5.10
CA PRO A 217 -13.05 -5.25 5.29
C PRO A 217 -11.83 -4.33 5.28
N ARG A 218 -11.73 -3.44 4.29
CA ARG A 218 -10.55 -2.58 4.11
C ARG A 218 -10.30 -1.60 5.26
N ASN A 219 -11.34 -1.14 5.96
CA ASN A 219 -11.15 -0.24 7.11
C ASN A 219 -10.46 -0.93 8.28
N ARG A 220 -10.55 -2.26 8.40
CA ARG A 220 -9.77 -2.99 9.41
C ARG A 220 -8.28 -2.84 9.14
N PHE A 221 -7.83 -3.01 7.90
CA PHE A 221 -6.43 -2.84 7.53
C PHE A 221 -5.99 -1.37 7.64
N LEU A 222 -6.79 -0.46 7.10
CA LEU A 222 -6.48 0.98 7.12
C LEU A 222 -6.39 1.54 8.55
N SER A 223 -7.31 1.18 9.45
CA SER A 223 -7.27 1.62 10.84
C SER A 223 -6.05 1.11 11.60
N LEU A 224 -5.62 -0.14 11.35
CA LEU A 224 -4.37 -0.68 11.89
C LEU A 224 -3.16 0.12 11.39
N LEU A 225 -3.09 0.40 10.08
CA LEU A 225 -2.02 1.25 9.51
C LEU A 225 -1.99 2.62 10.19
N ILE A 226 -3.12 3.34 10.22
CA ILE A 226 -3.21 4.66 10.86
C ILE A 226 -2.74 4.62 12.32
N GLY A 227 -3.18 3.60 13.07
CA GLY A 227 -2.76 3.41 14.46
C GLY A 227 -1.25 3.21 14.59
N TRP A 228 -0.63 2.44 13.71
CA TRP A 228 0.82 2.24 13.73
C TRP A 228 1.59 3.46 13.24
N MET A 229 1.12 4.16 12.22
CA MET A 229 1.73 5.40 11.72
C MET A 229 1.76 6.48 12.80
N SER A 230 0.73 6.55 13.63
CA SER A 230 0.66 7.45 14.79
C SER A 230 1.72 7.17 15.87
N ARG A 231 2.39 6.01 15.80
CA ARG A 231 3.38 5.54 16.78
C ARG A 231 4.80 5.49 16.22
N MET A 232 5.04 5.98 14.99
CA MET A 232 6.35 5.90 14.35
C MET A 232 7.46 6.54 15.20
N GLU A 233 7.22 7.71 15.77
CA GLU A 233 8.22 8.39 16.62
C GLU A 233 8.56 7.59 17.88
N LYS A 234 7.56 6.91 18.46
CA LYS A 234 7.80 6.01 19.60
C LYS A 234 8.63 4.80 19.18
N LEU A 235 8.37 4.24 18.00
CA LEU A 235 9.12 3.10 17.48
C LEU A 235 10.58 3.47 17.18
N SER A 236 10.85 4.69 16.70
CA SER A 236 12.21 5.15 16.42
C SER A 236 13.08 5.38 17.66
N LEU A 237 12.50 5.35 18.87
CA LEU A 237 13.26 5.43 20.12
C LEU A 237 13.96 4.11 20.48
N GLU A 238 13.64 3.01 19.82
CA GLU A 238 14.27 1.69 20.01
C GLU A 238 14.94 1.19 18.71
N PRO A 239 15.93 1.92 18.13
CA PRO A 239 16.46 1.65 16.79
C PRO A 239 17.07 0.26 16.62
N GLU A 240 17.79 -0.24 17.61
CA GLU A 240 18.41 -1.55 17.60
C GLU A 240 17.35 -2.64 17.45
N LYS A 241 16.29 -2.56 18.26
CA LYS A 241 15.16 -3.49 18.20
C LYS A 241 14.42 -3.40 16.88
N ILE A 242 14.21 -2.20 16.33
CA ILE A 242 13.57 -2.05 15.01
C ILE A 242 14.44 -2.73 13.94
N ARG A 243 15.76 -2.54 13.95
CA ARG A 243 16.66 -3.20 13.02
C ARG A 243 16.66 -4.72 13.17
N GLU A 244 16.69 -5.24 14.40
CA GLU A 244 16.58 -6.68 14.67
C GLU A 244 15.28 -7.26 14.09
N ASN A 245 14.13 -6.61 14.35
CA ASN A 245 12.84 -7.02 13.78
C ASN A 245 12.85 -6.93 12.25
N TYR A 246 13.50 -5.91 11.67
CA TYR A 246 13.61 -5.78 10.22
C TYR A 246 14.38 -6.98 9.64
N MET A 247 15.55 -7.30 10.21
CA MET A 247 16.40 -8.40 9.77
C MET A 247 15.71 -9.76 9.93
N GLU A 248 14.96 -9.98 11.01
CA GLU A 248 14.15 -11.18 11.22
C GLU A 248 13.12 -11.38 10.10
N TYR A 249 12.51 -10.29 9.62
CA TYR A 249 11.50 -10.34 8.56
C TYR A 249 12.08 -10.20 7.15
N LEU A 250 13.39 -9.97 7.01
CA LEU A 250 14.03 -9.72 5.73
C LEU A 250 14.35 -11.02 5.00
N GLU A 251 13.50 -11.40 4.05
CA GLU A 251 13.69 -12.62 3.27
C GLU A 251 14.94 -12.53 2.38
N THR A 252 15.32 -11.32 1.96
CA THR A 252 16.54 -11.07 1.18
C THR A 252 17.82 -11.39 1.97
N LEU A 253 17.78 -11.42 3.31
CA LEU A 253 18.97 -11.65 4.13
C LEU A 253 19.52 -13.08 3.90
N ASN A 254 20.85 -13.21 3.89
CA ASN A 254 21.58 -14.44 3.61
C ASN A 254 21.40 -15.05 2.20
N ARG A 255 20.64 -14.39 1.30
CA ARG A 255 20.49 -14.82 -0.09
C ARG A 255 21.61 -14.33 -0.97
N LYS A 256 21.86 -15.07 -2.05
CA LYS A 256 22.69 -14.59 -3.17
C LYS A 256 21.84 -13.66 -4.04
N VAL A 257 22.32 -12.45 -4.28
CA VAL A 257 21.57 -11.39 -4.96
C VAL A 257 22.33 -10.87 -6.17
N LEU A 258 21.60 -10.62 -7.26
CA LEU A 258 22.01 -9.75 -8.36
C LEU A 258 21.32 -8.40 -8.16
N VAL A 259 22.12 -7.34 -8.05
CA VAL A 259 21.65 -5.98 -7.82
C VAL A 259 22.04 -5.10 -9.00
N LYS A 260 21.09 -4.32 -9.52
CA LYS A 260 21.34 -3.30 -10.54
C LYS A 260 21.27 -1.91 -9.92
N THR A 261 22.37 -1.18 -9.95
CA THR A 261 22.47 0.20 -9.47
C THR A 261 22.82 1.15 -10.62
N LEU A 262 22.86 2.45 -10.33
CA LEU A 262 23.40 3.46 -11.26
C LEU A 262 24.86 3.21 -11.66
N GLN A 263 25.66 2.55 -10.82
CA GLN A 263 27.07 2.28 -11.08
C GLN A 263 27.30 0.96 -11.82
N GLY A 264 26.26 0.17 -12.08
CA GLY A 264 26.35 -1.11 -12.77
C GLY A 264 25.69 -2.26 -12.01
N GLU A 265 26.01 -3.49 -12.43
CA GLU A 265 25.52 -4.71 -11.80
C GLU A 265 26.50 -5.23 -10.74
N LEU A 266 25.94 -5.77 -9.67
CA LEU A 266 26.69 -6.34 -8.55
C LEU A 266 26.11 -7.71 -8.22
N ILE A 267 26.97 -8.71 -8.03
CA ILE A 267 26.60 -10.01 -7.49
C ILE A 267 27.25 -10.19 -6.13
N GLY A 268 26.48 -10.63 -5.14
CA GLY A 268 27.01 -10.92 -3.82
C GLY A 268 25.99 -11.57 -2.90
N LYS A 269 26.36 -11.75 -1.63
CA LYS A 269 25.46 -12.24 -0.58
C LYS A 269 24.95 -11.06 0.24
N ALA A 270 23.64 -10.93 0.42
CA ALA A 270 23.08 -9.97 1.37
C ALA A 270 23.39 -10.44 2.80
N VAL A 271 24.19 -9.68 3.55
CA VAL A 271 24.71 -10.11 4.86
C VAL A 271 24.21 -9.27 6.02
N ASP A 272 23.79 -8.03 5.77
CA ASP A 272 23.37 -7.12 6.83
C ASP A 272 22.54 -5.94 6.28
N VAL A 273 21.93 -5.15 7.16
CA VAL A 273 21.20 -3.91 6.86
C VAL A 273 21.57 -2.83 7.87
N ARG A 274 21.69 -1.58 7.44
CA ARG A 274 21.89 -0.42 8.33
C ARG A 274 20.58 0.04 8.98
N ASP A 275 20.69 0.82 10.04
CA ASP A 275 19.55 1.38 10.79
C ASP A 275 18.66 2.32 9.95
N THR A 276 19.15 2.74 8.78
CA THR A 276 18.44 3.58 7.80
C THR A 276 17.97 2.79 6.56
N GLY A 277 18.17 1.47 6.54
CA GLY A 277 17.62 0.56 5.53
C GLY A 277 18.54 0.23 4.35
N GLU A 278 19.79 0.75 4.31
CA GLU A 278 20.76 0.34 3.29
C GLU A 278 21.17 -1.12 3.47
N LEU A 279 21.19 -1.86 2.35
CA LEU A 279 21.58 -3.26 2.34
C LEU A 279 23.10 -3.40 2.24
N ILE A 280 23.68 -4.27 3.05
CA ILE A 280 25.11 -4.60 2.99
C ILE A 280 25.25 -5.93 2.25
N VAL A 281 25.99 -5.89 1.13
CA VAL A 281 26.23 -7.05 0.27
C VAL A 281 27.71 -7.38 0.26
N GLU A 282 28.05 -8.64 0.52
CA GLU A 282 29.40 -9.19 0.41
C GLU A 282 29.65 -9.69 -1.02
N VAL A 283 30.67 -9.14 -1.70
CA VAL A 283 30.87 -9.28 -3.15
C VAL A 283 32.09 -10.15 -3.52
N GLY A 284 32.76 -10.70 -2.50
CA GLY A 284 33.92 -11.59 -2.62
C GLY A 284 35.06 -11.18 -1.69
N ARG A 285 35.83 -12.17 -1.18
CA ARG A 285 37.00 -11.97 -0.30
C ARG A 285 36.76 -11.01 0.88
N GLY A 286 35.55 -11.00 1.46
CA GLY A 286 35.19 -10.14 2.59
C GLY A 286 34.89 -8.67 2.24
N GLU A 287 34.95 -8.27 0.95
CA GLU A 287 34.57 -6.92 0.53
C GLU A 287 33.06 -6.71 0.70
N LYS A 288 32.68 -5.65 1.41
CA LYS A 288 31.29 -5.27 1.65
C LYS A 288 30.94 -3.99 0.87
N LYS A 289 29.83 -4.00 0.15
CA LYS A 289 29.22 -2.84 -0.48
C LYS A 289 27.95 -2.45 0.26
N VAL A 290 27.75 -1.16 0.44
CA VAL A 290 26.53 -0.59 1.00
C VAL A 290 25.66 -0.11 -0.15
N LEU A 291 24.42 -0.59 -0.20
CA LEU A 291 23.47 -0.30 -1.25
C LEU A 291 22.38 0.61 -0.72
N ASP A 292 22.37 1.84 -1.23
CA ASP A 292 21.29 2.78 -0.99
C ASP A 292 20.02 2.29 -1.73
N PRO A 293 18.88 2.17 -1.02
CA PRO A 293 17.61 1.91 -1.66
C PRO A 293 17.35 2.87 -2.82
N THR A 294 17.51 4.17 -2.63
CA THR A 294 17.21 5.19 -3.66
C THR A 294 18.04 5.06 -4.93
N LEU A 295 19.24 4.47 -4.86
CA LEU A 295 20.14 4.28 -6.02
C LEU A 295 20.06 2.87 -6.64
N THR A 296 19.18 2.02 -6.10
CA THR A 296 19.03 0.63 -6.54
C THR A 296 17.74 0.42 -7.31
N PHE A 297 17.85 -0.03 -8.55
CA PHE A 297 16.73 -0.18 -9.50
C PHE A 297 16.04 -1.53 -9.39
N GLU A 298 16.83 -2.56 -9.14
CA GLU A 298 16.41 -3.94 -9.17
C GLU A 298 17.31 -4.78 -8.26
N LEU A 299 16.68 -5.70 -7.54
CA LEU A 299 17.32 -6.77 -6.81
C LEU A 299 16.57 -8.07 -7.11
N ARG A 300 17.30 -9.12 -7.46
CA ARG A 300 16.75 -10.48 -7.65
C ARG A 300 17.60 -11.49 -6.92
N HIS A 301 16.96 -12.52 -6.35
CA HIS A 301 17.67 -13.67 -5.79
C HIS A 301 18.11 -14.56 -6.96
N ILE A 302 19.31 -15.13 -6.85
CA ILE A 302 19.95 -15.95 -7.89
C ILE A 302 20.42 -17.30 -7.35
N ASP A 303 19.88 -17.70 -6.19
CA ASP A 303 20.07 -19.00 -5.56
C ASP A 303 18.81 -19.88 -5.66
#